data_AF-A0A4Q3ZLW2-F1
#
_entry.id   AF-A0A4Q3ZLW2-F1
#
_cell.length_a   1.000
_cell.length_b   1.000
_cell.length_c   1.000
_cell.angle_alpha   90.00
_cell.angle_beta   90.00
_cell.angle_gamma   90.00
#
_symmetry.space_group_name_H-M   'P 1'
#
loop_
_entity.id
_entity.type
_entity.pdbx_description
1 polymer ?
#
loop_
_entity_poly.entity_id
_entity_poly.type
_entity_poly.pdbx_seq_one_letter_code
_entity_poly.pdbx_strand_id
1 'polypeptide(L)' 'MEFGFEVGNGKRDRDSEEQLWKMQLKQHGVDAWSVKRTDDGCLEAYVQNPDGSWNTQYYDEDTFELVQD' A
#
# COMPACT_ATOMS: atom_id res chain seq x y z
N MET A 1 -28.49 -3.75 -1.89
CA MET A 1 -27.73 -2.49 -2.06
C MET A 1 -26.69 -2.82 -3.11
N GLU A 2 -27.02 -2.55 -4.37
CA GLU A 2 -26.20 -2.90 -5.52
C GLU A 2 -25.32 -1.67 -5.79
N PHE A 3 -24.04 -1.76 -5.49
CA PHE A 3 -23.09 -0.69 -5.76
C PHE A 3 -22.63 -0.84 -7.21
N GLY A 4 -23.22 -0.04 -8.10
CA GLY A 4 -22.76 0.10 -9.47
C GLY A 4 -21.41 0.81 -9.48
N PHE A 5 -20.38 0.15 -10.00
CA PHE A 5 -19.09 0.78 -10.25
C PHE A 5 -19.15 1.40 -11.64
N GLU A 6 -19.43 2.70 -11.65
CA GLU A 6 -19.41 3.54 -12.83
C GLU A 6 -17.96 3.66 -13.33
N VAL A 7 -17.72 3.12 -14.52
CA VAL A 7 -16.44 3.15 -15.24
C VAL A 7 -16.10 4.61 -15.55
N GLY A 8 -15.20 5.20 -14.77
CA GLY A 8 -14.89 6.63 -14.87
C GLY A 8 -13.45 6.97 -14.47
N ASN A 9 -12.58 7.06 -15.47
CA ASN A 9 -11.29 7.78 -15.47
C ASN A 9 -10.21 7.24 -14.52
N GLY A 10 -9.18 6.59 -15.09
CA GLY A 10 -8.03 5.92 -14.44
C GLY A 10 -7.05 6.80 -13.64
N LYS A 11 -7.57 7.76 -12.88
CA LYS A 11 -6.87 8.49 -11.81
C LYS A 11 -7.57 8.37 -10.45
N ARG A 12 -8.82 7.88 -10.40
CA ARG A 12 -9.52 7.62 -9.13
C ARG A 12 -9.09 6.30 -8.49
N ASP A 13 -8.71 5.30 -9.29
CA ASP A 13 -8.30 3.99 -8.77
C ASP A 13 -6.99 4.10 -8.00
N ARG A 14 -5.95 4.71 -8.56
CA ARG A 14 -4.60 4.70 -7.96
C ARG A 14 -4.50 5.39 -6.59
N ASP A 15 -5.21 6.51 -6.42
CA ASP A 15 -5.26 7.23 -5.14
C ASP A 15 -6.07 6.44 -4.11
N SER A 16 -7.11 5.73 -4.56
CA SER A 16 -7.91 4.84 -3.71
C SER A 16 -7.10 3.59 -3.31
N GLU A 17 -6.33 3.02 -4.23
CA GLU A 17 -5.47 1.84 -4.01
C GLU A 17 -4.33 2.14 -3.03
N GLU A 18 -3.60 3.26 -3.20
CA GLU A 18 -2.57 3.67 -2.25
C GLU A 18 -3.15 3.76 -0.83
N GLN A 19 -4.32 4.39 -0.70
CA GLN A 19 -4.95 4.60 0.61
C GLN A 19 -5.43 3.27 1.21
N LEU A 20 -5.95 2.35 0.39
CA LEU A 20 -6.30 1.00 0.83
C LEU A 20 -5.07 0.24 1.33
N TRP A 21 -3.96 0.26 0.59
CA TRP A 21 -2.72 -0.41 1.03
C TRP A 21 -2.14 0.21 2.29
N LYS A 22 -2.17 1.54 2.42
CA LYS A 22 -1.76 2.24 3.66
C LYS A 22 -2.62 1.82 4.85
N MET A 23 -3.93 1.68 4.65
CA MET A 23 -4.85 1.19 5.68
C MET A 23 -4.51 -0.25 6.09
N GLN A 24 -4.29 -1.15 5.13
CA GLN A 24 -3.93 -2.55 5.38
C GLN A 24 -2.60 -2.67 6.11
N LEU A 25 -1.55 -2.01 5.63
CA LEU A 25 -0.24 -1.96 6.29
C LEU A 25 -0.35 -1.43 7.73
N LYS A 26 -1.17 -0.40 7.94
CA LYS A 26 -1.42 0.15 9.28
C LYS A 26 -2.13 -0.84 10.20
N GLN A 27 -3.04 -1.68 9.69
CA GLN A 27 -3.64 -2.77 10.46
C GLN A 27 -2.61 -3.83 10.88
N HIS A 28 -1.55 -4.00 10.09
CA HIS A 28 -0.39 -4.85 10.40
C HIS A 28 0.67 -4.15 11.26
N GLY A 29 0.41 -2.92 11.74
CA GLY A 29 1.33 -2.16 12.58
C GLY A 29 2.43 -1.43 11.82
N VAL A 30 2.31 -1.31 10.50
CA VAL A 30 3.25 -0.60 9.63
C VAL A 30 2.70 0.77 9.28
N ASP A 31 3.33 1.84 9.76
CA ASP A 31 2.95 3.21 9.42
C ASP A 31 3.71 3.67 8.16
N ALA A 32 3.03 3.59 7.02
CA ALA A 32 3.55 3.96 5.71
C ALA A 32 3.12 5.38 5.33
N TRP A 33 4.08 6.22 4.94
CA TRP A 33 3.82 7.56 4.41
C TRP A 33 3.26 7.52 2.99
N SER A 34 3.82 6.68 2.14
CA SER A 34 3.37 6.44 0.76
C SER A 34 3.62 5.00 0.39
N VAL A 35 2.75 4.46 -0.48
CA VAL A 35 2.79 3.09 -0.95
C VAL A 35 2.53 3.07 -2.45
N LYS A 36 3.35 2.35 -3.20
CA LYS A 36 3.15 2.17 -4.63
C LYS A 36 3.39 0.71 -5.02
N ARG A 37 2.61 0.21 -5.97
CA ARG A 37 2.88 -1.08 -6.60
C ARG A 37 4.09 -0.98 -7.53
N THR A 38 5.03 -1.90 -7.38
CA THR A 38 6.19 -2.07 -8.27
C THR A 38 5.79 -2.91 -9.49
N ASP A 39 6.63 -2.89 -10.53
CA ASP A 39 6.40 -3.69 -11.74
C ASP A 39 6.43 -5.21 -11.46
N ASP A 40 7.10 -5.61 -10.38
CA ASP A 40 7.22 -6.99 -9.90
C ASP A 40 5.97 -7.48 -9.14
N GLY A 41 4.99 -6.60 -8.88
CA GLY A 41 3.79 -6.91 -8.11
C GLY A 41 3.94 -6.75 -6.59
N CYS A 42 5.07 -6.23 -6.11
CA CYS A 42 5.23 -5.90 -4.69
C CYS A 42 4.74 -4.47 -4.40
N LEU A 43 4.38 -4.21 -3.15
CA LEU A 43 4.10 -2.88 -2.62
C LEU A 43 5.39 -2.29 -2.05
N GLU A 44 5.96 -1.30 -2.73
CA GLU A 44 7.02 -0.47 -2.16
C GLU A 44 6.39 0.56 -1.22
N ALA A 45 6.65 0.43 0.07
CA ALA A 45 6.14 1.31 1.11
C ALA A 45 7.28 2.09 1.78
N TYR A 46 7.12 3.40 1.88
CA TYR A 46 8.03 4.24 2.65
C TYR A 46 7.53 4.36 4.08
N VAL A 47 8.19 3.66 5.00
CA VAL A 47 7.68 3.44 6.35
C VAL A 47 8.56 4.09 7.40
N GLN A 48 7.93 4.58 8.48
CA GLN A 48 8.65 5.08 9.63
C GLN A 48 8.81 3.95 10.65
N ASN A 49 10.06 3.68 11.01
CA ASN A 49 10.38 2.76 12.09
C ASN A 49 10.04 3.38 13.45
N PRO A 50 9.85 2.55 14.49
CA PRO A 50 9.63 3.04 15.85
C PRO A 50 10.79 3.89 16.41
N ASP A 51 12.00 3.70 15.88
CA ASP A 51 13.19 4.51 16.19
C ASP A 51 13.14 5.92 15.55
N GLY A 52 12.12 6.21 14.72
CA GLY A 52 11.95 7.46 14.00
C GLY A 52 12.69 7.52 12.66
N SER A 53 13.54 6.52 12.37
CA SER A 53 14.18 6.35 11.05
C SER A 53 13.16 5.98 9.97
N TRP A 54 13.41 6.41 8.75
CA TRP A 54 12.58 6.07 7.60
C TRP A 54 13.30 5.09 6.70
N ASN A 55 12.60 4.04 6.27
CA ASN A 55 13.15 3.06 5.34
C ASN A 55 12.09 2.66 4.32
N THR A 56 12.56 2.28 3.14
CA THR A 56 11.73 1.65 2.12
C THR A 56 11.67 0.16 2.40
N GLN A 57 10.46 -0.37 2.52
CA GLN A 57 10.20 -1.80 2.71
C GLN A 57 9.26 -2.29 1.61
N TYR A 58 9.44 -3.54 1.18
CA TYR A 58 8.62 -4.16 0.14
C TYR A 58 7.67 -5.15 0.79
N TYR A 59 6.39 -5.05 0.48
CA TYR A 59 5.37 -5.94 1.00
C TYR A 59 4.69 -6.67 -0.14
N ASP A 60 4.26 -7.89 0.08
CA ASP A 60 3.44 -8.61 -0.87
C ASP A 60 2.04 -7.98 -0.94
N GLU A 61 1.46 -7.82 -2.13
CA GLU A 61 0.18 -7.09 -2.30
C GLU A 61 -1.05 -7.87 -1.80
N ASP A 62 -0.94 -9.19 -1.71
CA ASP A 62 -2.04 -10.08 -1.33
C ASP A 62 -2.02 -10.36 0.18
N THR A 63 -0.82 -10.57 0.72
CA THR A 63 -0.61 -10.97 2.13
C THR A 63 -0.17 -9.82 3.04
N PHE A 64 0.33 -8.70 2.48
CA PHE A 64 0.94 -7.59 3.22
C PHE A 64 2.11 -8.02 4.12
N GLU A 65 2.72 -9.17 3.81
CA GLU A 65 3.91 -9.65 4.49
C GLU A 65 5.16 -9.01 3.92
N LEU A 66 6.14 -8.75 4.78
CA LEU A 66 7.40 -8.15 4.37
C LEU A 66 8.18 -9.12 3.48
N VAL A 67 8.43 -8.69 2.24
CA VAL A 67 9.32 -9.38 1.30
C VAL A 67 10.74 -8.95 1.66
N GLN A 68 11.39 -9.71 2.55
CA GLN A 68 12.82 -9.57 2.81
C GLN A 68 13.61 -10.36 1.75
N ASP A 69 14.65 -9.75 1.18
CA ASP A 69 15.77 -10.48 0.57
C ASP A 69 16.68 -11.05 1.68
#